data_AF-A0A1D1XDH1-F1
#
_entry.id   AF-A0A1D1XDH1-F1
#
_cell.length_a   1.000
_cell.length_b   1.000
_cell.length_c   1.000
_cell.angle_alpha   90.00
_cell.angle_beta   90.00
_cell.angle_gamma   90.00
#
_symmetry.space_group_name_H-M   'P 1'
#
loop_
_entity.id
_entity.type
_entity.pdbx_description
1 polymer ?
#
loop_
_entity_poly.entity_id
_entity_poly.type
_entity_poly.pdbx_seq_one_letter_code
_entity_poly.pdbx_strand_id
1 'polypeptide(L)'
;MILFLQSYGYLLSYSWANNESVREALGIHKGSLGDWMRCSNIVNYTKNVPSAVMYHLNLTSGGYRALVYSGDHDMTVPFLGTQAWIRSLNHSIVDDWRSWWVDGNIAGFTRTYSNNLTFATVKGAGHTAPEYRPKECLAMFERWIYERAL
;
A
#
# COMPACT_ATOMS: atom_id res chain seq x y z
N MET A 1 -11.69 -16.62 -11.16
CA MET A 1 -11.30 -17.53 -10.07
C MET A 1 -10.42 -16.89 -8.98
N ILE A 2 -9.93 -15.64 -9.14
CA ILE A 2 -9.14 -14.94 -8.09
C ILE A 2 -10.03 -14.18 -7.09
N LEU A 3 -11.19 -13.68 -7.52
CA LEU A 3 -12.14 -12.94 -6.66
C LEU A 3 -12.75 -13.79 -5.51
N PHE A 4 -12.78 -15.12 -5.63
CA PHE A 4 -13.40 -16.00 -4.63
C PHE A 4 -12.51 -16.31 -3.41
N LEU A 5 -11.18 -16.21 -3.53
CA LEU A 5 -10.26 -16.51 -2.41
C LEU A 5 -10.17 -15.33 -1.42
N GLN A 6 -10.25 -14.10 -1.92
CA GLN A 6 -10.13 -12.90 -1.10
C GLN A 6 -11.34 -12.70 -0.18
N SER A 7 -12.54 -13.06 -0.64
CA SER A 7 -13.75 -13.06 0.19
C SER A 7 -13.73 -14.09 1.32
N TYR A 8 -13.02 -15.21 1.14
CA TYR A 8 -12.90 -16.25 2.17
C TYR A 8 -11.97 -15.83 3.31
N GLY A 9 -10.81 -15.26 3.00
CA GLY A 9 -9.91 -14.69 4.02
C GLY A 9 -10.60 -13.62 4.86
N TYR A 10 -11.44 -12.81 4.22
CA TYR A 10 -12.29 -11.85 4.89
C TYR A 10 -13.30 -12.49 5.84
N LEU A 11 -13.99 -13.56 5.45
CA LEU A 11 -14.89 -14.28 6.35
C LEU A 11 -14.14 -14.82 7.58
N LEU A 12 -12.98 -15.45 7.38
CA LEU A 12 -12.15 -15.97 8.46
C LEU A 12 -11.71 -14.87 9.44
N SER A 13 -11.36 -13.68 8.91
CA SER A 13 -11.02 -12.54 9.77
C SER A 13 -12.17 -12.13 10.69
N TYR A 14 -13.42 -12.18 10.22
CA TYR A 14 -14.59 -11.89 11.07
C TYR A 14 -14.78 -12.94 12.16
N SER A 15 -14.68 -14.23 11.81
CA SER A 15 -14.81 -15.31 12.77
C SER A 15 -13.70 -15.28 13.83
N TRP A 16 -12.46 -15.02 13.42
CA TRP A 16 -11.33 -14.92 14.34
C TRP A 16 -11.44 -13.70 15.25
N ALA A 17 -11.67 -12.51 14.69
CA ALA A 17 -11.68 -11.26 15.46
C ALA A 17 -12.87 -11.15 16.42
N ASN A 18 -13.97 -11.86 16.16
CA ASN A 18 -15.16 -11.90 17.03
C ASN A 18 -15.19 -13.08 18.00
N ASN A 19 -14.20 -13.97 17.96
CA ASN A 19 -14.10 -15.04 18.95
C ASN A 19 -13.81 -14.46 20.34
N GLU A 20 -14.57 -14.88 21.36
CA GLU A 20 -14.42 -14.33 22.72
C GLU A 20 -13.02 -14.50 23.30
N SER A 21 -12.39 -15.66 23.11
CA SER A 21 -11.04 -15.92 23.60
C SER A 21 -9.99 -15.06 22.90
N VAL A 22 -10.17 -14.80 21.60
CA VAL A 22 -9.32 -13.86 20.85
C VAL A 22 -9.51 -12.44 21.37
N ARG A 23 -10.75 -12.01 21.58
CA ARG A 23 -11.07 -10.67 22.12
C ARG A 23 -10.48 -10.47 23.52
N GLU A 24 -10.60 -11.47 24.38
CA GLU A 24 -10.00 -11.47 25.73
C GLU A 24 -8.48 -11.41 25.66
N ALA A 25 -7.84 -12.22 24.80
CA ALA A 25 -6.39 -12.20 24.61
C ALA A 25 -5.87 -10.86 24.06
N LEU A 26 -6.67 -10.16 23.25
CA LEU A 26 -6.37 -8.81 22.75
C LEU A 26 -6.75 -7.69 23.74
N GLY A 27 -7.25 -8.02 24.94
CA GLY A 27 -7.62 -7.05 25.97
C GLY A 27 -8.93 -6.29 25.70
N ILE A 28 -9.81 -6.82 24.83
CA ILE A 28 -11.10 -6.21 24.54
C ILE A 28 -12.11 -6.60 25.62
N HIS A 29 -12.51 -5.63 26.45
CA HIS A 29 -13.44 -5.86 27.56
C HIS A 29 -14.83 -6.31 27.07
N LYS A 30 -15.44 -7.29 27.76
CA LYS A 30 -16.79 -7.74 27.45
C LYS A 30 -17.79 -6.59 27.61
N GLY A 31 -18.65 -6.41 26.61
CA GLY A 31 -19.68 -5.37 26.59
C GLY A 31 -19.20 -3.95 26.25
N SER A 32 -17.90 -3.72 26.01
CA SER A 32 -17.40 -2.38 25.70
C SER A 32 -17.69 -1.93 24.26
N LEU A 33 -17.71 -2.87 23.32
CA LEU A 33 -17.91 -2.65 21.88
C LEU A 33 -18.67 -3.83 21.29
N GLY A 34 -19.43 -3.57 20.23
CA GLY A 34 -20.11 -4.61 19.44
C GLY A 34 -19.15 -5.49 18.64
N ASP A 35 -19.69 -6.14 17.62
CA ASP A 35 -18.91 -6.98 16.71
C ASP A 35 -17.84 -6.17 15.99
N TRP A 36 -16.65 -6.74 15.91
CA TRP A 36 -15.58 -6.23 15.08
C TRP A 36 -15.98 -6.30 13.61
N MET A 37 -15.76 -5.20 12.90
CA MET A 37 -15.99 -5.09 11.47
C MET A 37 -14.76 -4.51 10.78
N ARG A 38 -14.37 -5.09 9.63
CA ARG A 38 -13.22 -4.63 8.85
C ARG A 38 -13.33 -3.18 8.38
N CYS A 39 -14.50 -2.81 7.84
CA CYS A 39 -14.80 -1.46 7.40
C CYS A 39 -16.14 -1.05 8.01
N SER A 40 -16.15 0.05 8.79
CA SER A 40 -17.39 0.59 9.36
C SER A 40 -17.83 1.82 8.55
N ASN A 41 -19.12 1.93 8.29
CA ASN A 41 -19.74 3.14 7.74
C ASN A 41 -20.29 4.05 8.85
N ILE A 42 -19.84 3.83 10.09
CA ILE A 42 -20.38 4.51 11.29
C ILE A 42 -19.85 5.93 11.39
N VAL A 43 -18.66 6.19 10.84
CA VAL A 43 -18.05 7.51 10.87
C VAL A 43 -18.63 8.37 9.75
N ASN A 44 -19.34 9.43 10.11
CA ASN A 44 -19.75 10.45 9.15
C ASN A 44 -18.53 11.28 8.74
N TYR A 45 -17.94 10.95 7.58
CA TYR A 45 -16.72 11.56 7.10
C TYR A 45 -17.01 12.56 5.96
N THR A 46 -16.69 13.83 6.19
CA THR A 46 -16.73 14.87 5.16
C THR A 46 -15.41 14.93 4.41
N LYS A 47 -15.44 14.67 3.09
CA LYS A 47 -14.28 14.80 2.22
C LYS A 47 -13.97 16.28 1.92
N ASN A 48 -13.12 16.90 2.74
CA ASN A 48 -12.74 18.32 2.61
C ASN A 48 -11.34 18.55 2.03
N VAL A 49 -10.55 17.49 1.81
CA VAL A 49 -9.23 17.56 1.17
C VAL A 49 -9.34 17.02 -0.25
N PRO A 50 -9.38 17.89 -1.28
CA PRO A 50 -9.57 17.46 -2.67
C PRO A 50 -8.30 16.87 -3.29
N SER A 51 -7.12 17.17 -2.74
CA SER A 51 -5.84 16.68 -3.26
C SER A 51 -4.76 16.62 -2.18
N ALA A 52 -3.94 15.57 -2.23
CA ALA A 52 -2.77 15.39 -1.38
C ALA A 52 -1.45 15.89 -2.02
N VAL A 53 -1.48 16.37 -3.27
CA VAL A 53 -0.29 16.79 -4.04
C VAL A 53 0.57 17.78 -3.26
N MET A 54 -0.04 18.87 -2.76
CA MET A 54 0.70 19.93 -2.06
C MET A 54 1.36 19.43 -0.76
N TYR A 55 0.68 18.54 -0.03
CA TYR A 55 1.23 17.97 1.20
C TYR A 55 2.46 17.11 0.92
N HIS A 56 2.39 16.25 -0.10
CA HIS A 56 3.55 15.43 -0.50
C HIS A 56 4.68 16.26 -1.11
N LEU A 57 4.37 17.32 -1.86
CA LEU A 57 5.38 18.24 -2.38
C LEU A 57 6.15 18.90 -1.23
N ASN A 58 5.47 19.38 -0.20
CA ASN A 58 6.10 19.98 0.98
C ASN A 58 7.00 18.99 1.72
N LEU A 59 6.52 17.77 1.97
CA LEU A 59 7.31 16.73 2.65
C LEU A 59 8.54 16.34 1.83
N THR A 60 8.37 16.09 0.54
CA THR A 60 9.49 15.70 -0.31
C THR A 60 10.50 16.82 -0.52
N SER A 61 10.05 18.07 -0.58
CA SER A 61 10.95 19.25 -0.65
C SER A 61 11.68 19.50 0.67
N GLY A 62 11.11 19.06 1.80
CA GLY A 62 11.75 19.06 3.11
C GLY A 62 12.81 17.97 3.30
N GLY A 63 13.10 17.16 2.28
CA GLY A 63 14.10 16.10 2.33
C GLY A 63 13.60 14.77 2.90
N TYR A 64 12.31 14.66 3.23
CA TYR A 64 11.74 13.40 3.71
C TYR A 64 11.70 12.36 2.59
N ARG A 65 12.31 11.22 2.87
CA ARG A 65 12.36 10.08 1.96
C ARG A 65 10.98 9.44 1.81
N ALA A 66 10.57 9.15 0.57
CA ALA A 66 9.25 8.61 0.26
C ALA A 66 9.34 7.34 -0.61
N LEU A 67 8.56 6.33 -0.26
CA LEU A 67 8.24 5.21 -1.13
C LEU A 67 6.75 5.28 -1.49
N VAL A 68 6.48 5.30 -2.78
CA VAL A 68 5.13 5.19 -3.32
C VAL A 68 5.09 3.89 -4.10
N TYR A 69 4.11 3.03 -3.85
CA TYR A 69 3.98 1.79 -4.59
C TYR A 69 2.53 1.49 -4.99
N SER A 70 2.36 0.73 -6.07
CA SER A 70 1.06 0.31 -6.56
C SER A 70 1.11 -1.12 -7.07
N GLY A 71 0.08 -1.92 -6.79
CA GLY A 71 -0.15 -3.15 -7.53
C GLY A 71 -0.56 -2.80 -8.96
N ASP A 72 0.09 -3.40 -9.97
CA ASP A 72 -0.17 -3.06 -11.37
C ASP A 72 -1.49 -3.61 -11.93
N HIS A 73 -2.18 -4.46 -11.16
CA HIS A 73 -3.51 -5.00 -11.48
C HIS A 73 -4.63 -4.34 -10.66
N ASP A 74 -4.34 -3.31 -9.87
CA ASP A 74 -5.38 -2.52 -9.19
C ASP A 74 -6.14 -1.64 -10.19
N MET A 75 -7.46 -1.78 -10.22
CA MET A 75 -8.35 -0.94 -11.01
C MET A 75 -9.03 0.17 -10.19
N THR A 76 -9.01 0.08 -8.86
CA THR A 76 -9.61 1.07 -7.96
C THR A 76 -8.73 2.31 -7.86
N VAL A 77 -7.42 2.13 -7.69
CA VAL A 77 -6.41 3.19 -7.72
C VAL A 77 -5.27 2.76 -8.65
N PRO A 78 -5.46 2.86 -9.98
CA PRO A 78 -4.52 2.32 -10.94
C PRO A 78 -3.17 3.05 -10.87
N PHE A 79 -2.08 2.29 -11.04
CA PHE A 79 -0.72 2.82 -10.97
C PHE A 79 -0.46 3.98 -11.96
N LEU A 80 -1.17 4.01 -13.09
CA LEU A 80 -1.11 5.12 -14.06
C LEU A 80 -1.59 6.45 -13.45
N GLY A 81 -2.63 6.40 -12.60
CA GLY A 81 -3.11 7.56 -11.85
C GLY A 81 -2.06 8.02 -10.83
N THR A 82 -1.43 7.08 -10.13
CA THR A 82 -0.30 7.37 -9.24
C THR A 82 0.88 7.98 -10.01
N GLN A 83 1.22 7.48 -11.20
CA GLN A 83 2.27 8.08 -12.03
C GLN A 83 1.94 9.51 -12.47
N ALA A 84 0.69 9.78 -12.87
CA ALA A 84 0.24 11.12 -13.20
C ALA A 84 0.35 12.06 -11.99
N TRP A 85 -0.03 11.58 -10.81
CA TRP A 85 0.12 12.29 -9.54
C TRP A 85 1.60 12.58 -9.23
N ILE A 86 2.51 11.61 -9.36
CA ILE A 86 3.95 11.84 -9.12
C ILE A 86 4.52 12.85 -10.13
N ARG A 87 4.15 12.75 -11.40
CA ARG A 87 4.58 13.72 -12.43
C ARG A 87 4.17 15.15 -12.08
N SER A 88 3.02 15.34 -11.43
CA SER A 88 2.57 16.66 -10.98
C SER A 88 3.44 17.30 -9.89
N LEU A 89 4.26 16.50 -9.18
CA LEU A 89 5.23 17.01 -8.21
C LEU A 89 6.44 17.68 -8.88
N ASN A 90 6.65 17.44 -10.18
CA ASN A 90 7.69 18.06 -11.00
C ASN A 90 9.14 17.85 -10.50
N HIS A 91 9.40 16.70 -9.89
CA HIS A 91 10.76 16.30 -9.49
C HIS A 91 11.53 15.72 -10.67
N SER A 92 12.85 15.94 -10.69
CA SER A 92 13.71 15.39 -11.74
C SER A 92 13.92 13.89 -11.56
N ILE A 93 13.99 13.14 -12.66
CA ILE A 93 14.25 11.69 -12.64
C ILE A 93 15.75 11.46 -12.46
N VAL A 94 16.12 10.56 -11.54
CA VAL A 94 17.52 10.19 -11.26
C VAL A 94 17.84 8.78 -11.78
N ASP A 95 16.90 7.84 -11.61
CA ASP A 95 16.97 6.49 -12.16
C ASP A 95 15.67 6.24 -12.94
N ASP A 96 15.80 6.08 -14.26
CA ASP A 96 14.63 5.97 -15.13
C ASP A 96 13.97 4.58 -15.01
N TRP A 97 12.80 4.45 -15.62
CA TRP A 97 11.92 3.30 -15.51
C TRP A 97 12.61 1.99 -15.89
N ARG A 98 12.85 1.14 -14.90
CA ARG A 98 13.48 -0.17 -15.07
C ARG A 98 12.81 -1.25 -14.24
N SER A 99 13.04 -2.51 -14.58
CA SER A 99 12.56 -3.62 -13.76
C SER A 99 13.33 -3.71 -12.44
N TRP A 100 12.64 -4.19 -11.40
CA TRP A 100 13.25 -4.65 -10.16
C TRP A 100 12.91 -6.12 -9.93
N TRP A 101 13.79 -6.81 -9.20
CA TRP A 101 13.82 -8.27 -9.19
C TRP A 101 13.83 -8.83 -7.77
N VAL A 102 13.19 -9.99 -7.60
CA VAL A 102 13.25 -10.81 -6.39
C VAL A 102 13.48 -12.24 -6.83
N ASP A 103 14.55 -12.87 -6.33
CA ASP A 103 14.93 -14.26 -6.65
C ASP A 103 14.91 -14.58 -8.14
N GLY A 104 15.54 -13.72 -8.94
CA GLY A 104 15.65 -13.91 -10.40
C GLY A 104 14.36 -13.70 -11.19
N ASN A 105 13.28 -13.24 -10.55
CA ASN A 105 12.01 -12.93 -11.22
C ASN A 105 11.70 -11.42 -11.17
N ILE A 106 11.10 -10.90 -12.24
CA ILE A 106 10.63 -9.50 -12.28
C ILE A 106 9.52 -9.34 -11.25
N ALA A 107 9.80 -8.56 -10.21
CA ALA A 107 8.83 -8.23 -9.15
C ALA A 107 8.02 -6.97 -9.49
N GLY A 108 8.49 -6.16 -10.44
CA GLY A 108 7.77 -5.02 -11.00
C GLY A 108 8.72 -4.04 -11.67
N PHE A 109 8.32 -2.77 -11.74
CA PHE A 109 9.11 -1.68 -12.29
C PHE A 109 9.30 -0.56 -11.27
N THR A 110 10.42 0.15 -11.34
CA THR A 110 10.78 1.21 -10.41
C THR A 110 11.34 2.43 -11.14
N ARG A 111 11.22 3.59 -10.51
CA ARG A 111 11.82 4.87 -10.92
C ARG A 111 12.13 5.70 -9.69
N THR A 112 13.27 6.38 -9.67
CA THR A 112 13.66 7.27 -8.56
C THR A 112 13.75 8.72 -9.02
N TYR A 113 13.48 9.64 -8.09
CA TYR A 113 13.43 11.07 -8.32
C TYR A 113 14.39 11.81 -7.37
N SER A 114 14.81 13.01 -7.76
CA SER A 114 15.84 13.82 -7.10
C SER A 114 15.55 14.20 -5.64
N ASN A 115 14.29 14.10 -5.22
CA ASN A 115 13.77 14.48 -3.92
C ASN A 115 13.61 13.26 -2.97
N ASN A 116 14.42 12.22 -3.15
CA ASN A 116 14.34 10.97 -2.37
C ASN A 116 12.98 10.25 -2.47
N LEU A 117 12.26 10.43 -3.58
CA LEU A 117 11.05 9.68 -3.88
C LEU A 117 11.38 8.50 -4.79
N THR A 118 10.95 7.31 -4.37
CA THR A 118 10.97 6.10 -5.19
C THR A 118 9.54 5.69 -5.49
N PHE A 119 9.26 5.42 -6.76
CA PHE A 119 8.01 4.82 -7.20
C PHE A 119 8.25 3.39 -7.66
N ALA A 120 7.44 2.45 -7.19
CA ALA A 120 7.51 1.05 -7.63
C ALA A 120 6.13 0.48 -7.96
N THR A 121 6.06 -0.34 -9.01
CA THR A 121 4.92 -1.26 -9.20
C THR A 121 5.25 -2.63 -8.63
N VAL A 122 4.21 -3.36 -8.21
CA VAL A 122 4.31 -4.76 -7.82
C VAL A 122 3.53 -5.60 -8.83
N LYS A 123 4.24 -6.43 -9.59
CA LYS A 123 3.71 -7.16 -10.75
C LYS A 123 2.70 -8.24 -10.35
N GLY A 124 1.51 -8.15 -10.94
CA GLY A 124 0.39 -9.04 -10.70
C GLY A 124 -0.29 -8.84 -9.34
N ALA A 125 -0.02 -7.73 -8.65
CA ALA A 125 -0.64 -7.40 -7.38
C ALA A 125 -1.83 -6.46 -7.57
N GLY A 126 -2.89 -6.63 -6.75
CA GLY A 126 -4.05 -5.75 -6.71
C GLY A 126 -3.90 -4.59 -5.71
N HIS A 127 -5.04 -4.04 -5.25
CA HIS A 127 -5.09 -2.88 -4.35
C HIS A 127 -4.31 -3.11 -3.05
N THR A 128 -4.58 -4.23 -2.39
CA THR A 128 -3.87 -4.71 -1.20
C THR A 128 -2.64 -5.52 -1.61
N ALA A 129 -1.64 -4.89 -2.24
CA ALA A 129 -0.54 -5.60 -2.90
C ALA A 129 0.12 -6.75 -2.08
N PRO A 130 0.38 -6.59 -0.75
CA PRO A 130 0.93 -7.67 0.07
C PRO A 130 0.05 -8.93 0.18
N GLU A 131 -1.27 -8.82 -0.02
CA GLU A 131 -2.17 -9.99 -0.05
C GLU A 131 -1.97 -10.85 -1.32
N TYR A 132 -1.50 -10.25 -2.42
CA TYR A 132 -1.28 -10.93 -3.71
C TYR A 132 0.17 -11.36 -3.92
N ARG A 133 1.11 -10.55 -3.42
CA ARG A 133 2.56 -10.65 -3.64
C ARG A 133 3.33 -10.39 -2.34
N PRO A 134 3.11 -11.20 -1.28
CA PRO A 134 3.69 -10.93 0.05
C PRO A 134 5.22 -10.93 0.03
N LYS A 135 5.84 -11.83 -0.74
CA LYS A 135 7.29 -11.94 -0.85
C LYS A 135 7.91 -10.70 -1.49
N GLU A 136 7.35 -10.26 -2.61
CA GLU A 136 7.83 -9.08 -3.33
C GLU A 136 7.62 -7.81 -2.51
N CYS A 137 6.46 -7.68 -1.85
CA CYS A 137 6.18 -6.55 -0.97
C CYS A 137 7.11 -6.52 0.25
N LEU A 138 7.44 -7.66 0.86
CA LEU A 138 8.40 -7.74 1.95
C LEU A 138 9.80 -7.32 1.48
N ALA A 139 10.28 -7.85 0.35
CA ALA A 139 11.57 -7.47 -0.21
C ALA A 139 11.65 -5.97 -0.53
N MET A 140 10.58 -5.38 -1.06
CA MET A 140 10.48 -3.95 -1.31
C MET A 140 10.55 -3.15 -0.01
N PHE A 141 9.80 -3.56 1.02
CA PHE A 141 9.80 -2.92 2.34
C PHE A 141 11.19 -2.98 2.99
N GLU A 142 11.81 -4.15 3.03
CA GLU A 142 13.15 -4.37 3.58
C GLU A 142 14.19 -3.52 2.86
N ARG A 143 14.22 -3.54 1.53
CA ARG A 143 15.12 -2.70 0.75
C ARG A 143 14.92 -1.23 1.08
N TRP A 144 13.67 -0.78 1.22
CA TRP A 144 13.40 0.60 1.60
C TRP A 144 13.91 0.92 3.01
N ILE A 145 13.56 0.18 4.06
CA ILE A 145 14.01 0.52 5.42
C ILE A 145 15.54 0.43 5.59
N TYR A 146 16.23 -0.43 4.84
CA TYR A 146 17.68 -0.55 4.85
C TYR A 146 18.40 0.31 3.82
N GLU A 147 17.69 1.26 3.19
CA GLU A 147 18.25 2.21 2.21
C GLU A 147 18.91 1.56 0.98
N ARG A 148 18.43 0.38 0.60
CA ARG A 148 18.87 -0.34 -0.59
C ARG A 148 18.00 0.03 -1.78
N ALA A 149 18.61 0.07 -2.97
CA ALA A 149 17.87 0.24 -4.21
C ALA A 149 16.93 -0.95 -4.46
N LEU A 150 15.79 -0.67 -5.10
CA LEU A 150 14.91 -1.71 -5.63
C LEU A 150 15.50 -2.35 -6.87
#